data_AF-A0A7M2X5L2-F1
#
_entry.id   AF-A0A7M2X5L2-F1
#
_cell.length_a   1.000
_cell.length_b   1.000
_cell.length_c   1.000
_cell.angle_alpha   90.00
_cell.angle_beta   90.00
_cell.angle_gamma   90.00
#
_symmetry.space_group_name_H-M   'P 1'
#
loop_
_entity.id
_entity.type
_entity.pdbx_description
1 polymer ?
#
loop_
_entity_poly.entity_id
_entity_poly.type
_entity_poly.pdbx_seq_one_letter_code
_entity_poly.pdbx_strand_id
1 'polypeptide(L)'
;MASALTEIFSDFWDDETQENYLDGDCTLHTVMFEFSSYFVAASANPAQLQWLARLIEECIAIDDSLENAIGTCFLEHLPAIDREGHLTRHFSPAVKHYIRNRC
;
A
#
# COMPACT_ATOMS: atom_id res chain seq x y z
N MET A 1 -8.66 6.90 0.30
CA MET A 1 -7.58 5.93 0.05
C MET A 1 -7.26 5.81 -1.42
N ALA A 2 -8.20 5.35 -2.26
CA ALA A 2 -7.99 5.28 -3.70
C ALA A 2 -7.46 6.63 -4.23
N SER A 3 -8.07 7.76 -3.86
CA SER A 3 -7.59 9.11 -4.19
C SER A 3 -6.13 9.39 -3.81
N ALA A 4 -5.70 8.98 -2.62
CA ALA A 4 -4.35 9.16 -2.11
C ALA A 4 -3.33 8.31 -2.88
N LEU A 5 -3.66 7.05 -3.17
CA LEU A 5 -2.81 6.17 -3.98
C LEU A 5 -2.72 6.65 -5.43
N THR A 6 -3.83 7.15 -6.01
CA THR A 6 -3.86 7.69 -7.37
C THR A 6 -3.11 8.99 -7.54
N GLU A 7 -2.98 9.79 -6.48
CA GLU A 7 -2.16 11.00 -6.51
C GLU A 7 -0.66 10.67 -6.64
N ILE A 8 -0.22 9.50 -6.14
CA ILE A 8 1.17 9.06 -6.20
C ILE A 8 1.44 8.17 -7.41
N PHE A 9 0.49 7.29 -7.72
CA PHE A 9 0.53 6.28 -8.76
C PHE A 9 -0.65 6.53 -9.69
N SER A 10 -0.53 7.55 -10.53
CA SER A 10 -1.59 7.96 -11.46
C SER A 10 -2.05 6.83 -12.36
N ASP A 11 -1.15 5.91 -12.67
CA ASP A 11 -1.38 4.80 -13.60
C ASP A 11 -1.95 3.56 -12.90
N PHE A 12 -2.16 3.60 -11.57
CA PHE A 12 -2.77 2.51 -10.80
C PHE A 12 -4.29 2.44 -10.96
N TRP A 13 -4.94 3.55 -11.34
CA TRP A 13 -6.40 3.66 -11.32
C TRP A 13 -6.89 4.29 -12.62
N ASP A 14 -6.83 3.49 -13.68
CA ASP A 14 -7.35 3.83 -15.00
C ASP A 14 -8.86 3.56 -15.10
N ASP A 15 -9.45 3.93 -16.24
CA ASP A 15 -10.90 3.80 -16.48
C ASP A 15 -11.36 2.32 -16.43
N GLU A 16 -10.50 1.38 -16.84
CA GLU A 16 -10.76 -0.07 -16.79
C GLU A 16 -10.79 -0.58 -15.34
N THR A 17 -9.86 -0.10 -14.51
CA THR A 17 -9.88 -0.30 -13.07
C THR A 17 -11.14 0.32 -12.49
N GLN A 18 -11.52 1.55 -12.85
CA GLN A 18 -12.74 2.16 -12.34
C GLN A 18 -14.02 1.38 -12.69
N GLU A 19 -14.17 0.92 -13.93
CA GLU A 19 -15.34 0.15 -14.37
C GLU A 19 -15.47 -1.17 -13.62
N ASN A 20 -14.38 -1.93 -13.48
CA ASN A 20 -14.37 -3.18 -12.71
C ASN A 20 -14.69 -2.97 -11.21
N TYR A 21 -14.46 -1.76 -10.69
CA TYR A 21 -14.62 -1.45 -9.27
C TYR A 21 -16.02 -0.90 -8.93
N LEU A 22 -16.76 -0.40 -9.92
CA LEU A 22 -18.11 0.14 -9.77
C LEU A 22 -19.21 -0.95 -9.65
N ASP A 23 -18.90 -2.19 -10.01
CA ASP A 23 -19.85 -3.32 -9.96
C ASP A 23 -20.14 -3.87 -8.54
N GLY A 24 -19.56 -3.25 -7.49
CA GLY A 24 -20.05 -3.37 -6.11
C GLY A 24 -19.24 -4.27 -5.16
N ASP A 25 -18.21 -4.97 -5.63
CA ASP A 25 -17.35 -5.85 -4.82
C ASP A 25 -16.06 -5.18 -4.30
N CYS A 26 -15.93 -3.86 -4.48
CA CYS A 26 -14.72 -3.15 -4.08
C CYS A 26 -14.67 -2.88 -2.57
N THR A 27 -13.83 -3.63 -1.84
CA THR A 27 -13.50 -3.40 -0.43
C THR A 27 -12.10 -2.80 -0.28
N LEU A 28 -11.76 -2.26 0.90
CA LEU A 28 -10.41 -1.77 1.20
C LEU A 28 -9.35 -2.88 1.01
N HIS A 29 -9.67 -4.12 1.38
CA HIS A 29 -8.82 -5.29 1.14
C HIS A 29 -8.60 -5.54 -0.35
N THR A 30 -9.66 -5.45 -1.16
CA THR A 30 -9.54 -5.58 -2.63
C THR A 30 -8.58 -4.53 -3.19
N VAL A 31 -8.75 -3.26 -2.82
CA VAL A 31 -7.89 -2.15 -3.29
C VAL A 31 -6.43 -2.38 -2.90
N MET A 32 -6.17 -2.78 -1.64
CA MET A 32 -4.80 -2.98 -1.16
C MET A 32 -4.14 -4.22 -1.77
N PHE A 33 -4.92 -5.28 -2.03
CA PHE A 33 -4.43 -6.49 -2.70
C PHE A 33 -4.03 -6.19 -4.15
N GLU A 34 -4.88 -5.50 -4.92
CA GLU A 34 -4.58 -5.07 -6.28
C GLU A 34 -3.36 -4.14 -6.30
N PHE A 35 -3.32 -3.17 -5.37
CA PHE A 35 -2.17 -2.28 -5.24
C PHE A 35 -0.87 -3.04 -4.94
N SER A 36 -0.90 -4.08 -4.10
CA SER A 36 0.29 -4.90 -3.82
C SER A 36 0.80 -5.63 -5.07
N SER A 37 -0.10 -6.03 -5.97
CA SER A 37 0.25 -6.70 -7.23
C SER A 37 0.79 -5.73 -8.28
N TYR A 38 0.25 -4.50 -8.32
CA TYR A 38 0.72 -3.42 -9.18
C TYR A 38 2.07 -2.84 -8.72
N PHE A 39 2.25 -2.67 -7.41
CA PHE A 39 3.39 -1.94 -6.85
C PHE A 39 4.70 -2.74 -6.98
N VAL A 40 5.63 -2.19 -7.75
CA VAL A 40 6.99 -2.68 -7.85
C VAL A 40 7.94 -1.65 -7.25
N ALA A 41 8.53 -1.98 -6.08
CA ALA A 41 9.34 -1.02 -5.33
C ALA A 41 10.57 -0.50 -6.11
N ALA A 42 11.13 -1.32 -6.99
CA ALA A 42 12.30 -0.97 -7.79
C ALA A 42 12.02 0.02 -8.94
N SER A 43 10.77 0.16 -9.40
CA SER A 43 10.39 1.11 -10.44
C SER A 43 9.82 2.42 -9.87
N ALA A 44 9.49 2.45 -8.58
CA ALA A 44 9.01 3.65 -7.91
C ALA A 44 10.15 4.66 -7.69
N ASN A 45 9.86 5.94 -7.91
CA ASN A 45 10.83 7.00 -7.64
C ASN A 45 10.92 7.27 -6.12
N PRO A 46 12.00 7.91 -5.64
CA PRO A 46 12.21 8.14 -4.21
C PRO A 46 11.10 8.95 -3.51
N ALA A 47 10.44 9.87 -4.23
CA ALA A 47 9.35 10.66 -3.66
C ALA A 47 8.09 9.80 -3.46
N GLN A 48 7.78 8.91 -4.40
CA GLN A 48 6.69 7.95 -4.28
C GLN A 48 6.92 7.01 -3.09
N LEU A 49 8.15 6.50 -2.92
CA LEU A 49 8.52 5.63 -1.81
C LEU A 49 8.40 6.33 -0.45
N GLN A 50 8.87 7.57 -0.34
CA GLN A 50 8.74 8.36 0.89
C GLN A 50 7.29 8.66 1.24
N TRP A 51 6.48 9.02 0.23
CA TRP A 51 5.08 9.32 0.45
C TRP A 51 4.31 8.07 0.86
N LEU A 52 4.50 6.95 0.17
CA LEU A 52 3.86 5.68 0.51
C LEU A 52 4.24 5.22 1.92
N ALA A 53 5.51 5.34 2.30
CA ALA A 53 5.96 5.04 3.66
C ALA A 53 5.25 5.89 4.72
N ARG A 54 5.06 7.19 4.44
CA ARG A 54 4.33 8.10 5.33
C ARG A 54 2.84 7.76 5.40
N LEU A 55 2.20 7.46 4.27
CA LEU A 55 0.80 7.03 4.24
C LEU A 55 0.61 5.77 5.11
N ILE A 56 1.48 4.78 4.95
CA ILE A 56 1.43 3.54 5.76
C ILE A 56 1.56 3.88 7.25
N GLU A 57 2.49 4.76 7.63
CA GLU A 57 2.65 5.18 9.02
C GLU A 57 1.39 5.85 9.58
N GLU A 58 0.76 6.74 8.81
CA GLU A 58 -0.48 7.40 9.20
C GLU A 58 -1.64 6.40 9.33
N CYS A 59 -1.71 5.38 8.46
CA CYS A 59 -2.75 4.36 8.52
C CYS A 59 -2.58 3.43 9.72
N ILE A 60 -1.38 2.89 9.98
CA ILE A 60 -1.17 1.96 11.11
C ILE A 60 -1.31 2.63 12.48
N ALA A 61 -1.30 3.97 12.53
CA ALA A 61 -1.49 4.72 13.77
C ALA A 61 -2.95 4.69 14.26
N ILE A 62 -3.90 4.28 13.41
CA ILE A 62 -5.32 4.21 13.69
C ILE A 62 -5.77 2.75 13.55
N ASP A 63 -6.32 2.17 14.63
CA ASP A 63 -6.82 0.78 14.62
C ASP A 63 -8.21 0.75 13.96
N ASP A 64 -8.25 0.65 12.63
CA ASP A 64 -9.47 0.64 11.83
C ASP A 64 -9.44 -0.41 10.70
N SER A 65 -10.51 -0.46 9.89
CA SER A 65 -10.61 -1.40 8.77
C SER A 65 -9.54 -1.17 7.70
N LEU A 66 -8.96 0.02 7.68
CA LEU A 66 -7.95 0.40 6.72
C LEU A 66 -6.55 -0.07 7.14
N GLU A 67 -6.20 0.12 8.41
CA GLU A 67 -5.01 -0.51 8.99
C GLU A 67 -5.01 -2.01 8.72
N ASN A 68 -6.16 -2.66 8.93
CA ASN A 68 -6.29 -4.10 8.72
C ASN A 68 -6.03 -4.48 7.25
N ALA A 69 -6.63 -3.75 6.31
CA ALA A 69 -6.43 -3.99 4.88
C ALA A 69 -4.97 -3.77 4.44
N ILE A 70 -4.30 -2.72 4.94
CA ILE A 70 -2.88 -2.47 4.63
C ILE A 70 -1.99 -3.55 5.23
N GLY A 71 -2.23 -3.93 6.49
CA GLY A 71 -1.48 -4.98 7.15
C GLY A 71 -1.55 -6.30 6.38
N THR A 72 -2.77 -6.77 6.13
CA THR A 72 -3.03 -8.11 5.58
C THR A 72 -2.83 -8.20 4.06
N CYS A 73 -3.20 -7.18 3.30
CA CYS A 73 -3.15 -7.26 1.83
C CYS A 73 -1.88 -6.66 1.24
N PHE A 74 -1.15 -5.79 1.94
CA PHE A 74 0.05 -5.15 1.42
C PHE A 74 1.32 -5.48 2.23
N LEU A 75 1.33 -5.25 3.53
CA LEU A 75 2.53 -5.41 4.36
C LEU A 75 2.94 -6.88 4.57
N GLU A 76 1.99 -7.81 4.64
CA GLU A 76 2.28 -9.25 4.62
C GLU A 76 3.00 -9.68 3.33
N HIS A 77 2.70 -9.04 2.20
CA HIS A 77 3.34 -9.31 0.91
C HIS A 77 4.64 -8.53 0.70
N LEU A 78 5.03 -7.67 1.65
CA LEU A 78 6.21 -6.81 1.55
C LEU A 78 7.50 -7.56 1.17
N PRO A 79 7.81 -8.75 1.73
CA PRO A 79 9.00 -9.50 1.34
C PRO A 79 9.03 -9.91 -0.14
N ALA A 80 7.86 -10.04 -0.78
CA ALA A 80 7.78 -10.37 -2.20
C ALA A 80 7.94 -9.13 -3.09
N ILE A 81 7.33 -8.01 -2.72
CA ILE A 81 7.27 -6.77 -3.52
C ILE A 81 8.47 -5.84 -3.31
N ASP A 82 9.17 -5.94 -2.17
CA ASP A 82 10.29 -5.06 -1.77
C ASP A 82 11.54 -5.84 -1.34
N ARG A 83 11.94 -6.86 -2.11
CA ARG A 83 13.08 -7.76 -1.79
C ARG A 83 14.40 -7.02 -1.49
N GLU A 84 14.65 -5.92 -2.19
CA GLU A 84 15.88 -5.12 -2.04
C GLU A 84 15.77 -4.03 -0.95
N GLY A 85 14.59 -3.89 -0.35
CA GLY A 85 14.32 -2.95 0.72
C GLY A 85 14.29 -1.49 0.28
N HIS A 86 13.83 -1.19 -0.95
CA HIS A 86 13.67 0.19 -1.44
C HIS A 86 12.64 0.94 -0.60
N LEU A 87 11.45 0.36 -0.39
CA LEU A 87 10.40 0.96 0.42
C LEU A 87 10.73 0.87 1.92
N THR A 88 11.22 -0.29 2.37
CA THR A 88 11.51 -0.59 3.78
C THR A 88 12.53 0.38 4.40
N ARG A 89 13.45 0.95 3.60
CA ARG A 89 14.40 1.97 4.06
C ARG A 89 13.71 3.25 4.52
N HIS A 90 12.56 3.58 3.94
CA HIS A 90 11.79 4.78 4.28
C HIS A 90 10.87 4.59 5.48
N PHE A 91 10.62 3.35 5.91
CA PHE A 91 9.79 3.08 7.08
C PHE A 91 10.40 3.60 8.37
N SER A 92 9.54 4.25 9.16
CA SER A 92 9.86 4.65 10.52
C SER A 92 10.06 3.42 11.43
N PRO A 93 10.65 3.60 12.62
CA PRO A 93 10.74 2.53 13.61
C PRO A 93 9.37 1.95 14.00
N ALA A 94 8.31 2.77 13.98
CA ALA A 94 6.95 2.34 14.32
C ALA A 94 6.41 1.34 13.29
N VAL A 95 6.51 1.66 12.00
CA VAL A 95 6.11 0.75 10.91
C VAL A 95 6.91 -0.55 10.95
N LYS A 96 8.22 -0.47 11.19
CA LYS A 96 9.07 -1.68 11.32
C LYS A 96 8.68 -2.55 12.52
N HIS A 97 8.29 -1.94 13.63
CA HIS A 97 7.80 -2.66 14.81
C HIS A 97 6.45 -3.31 14.55
N TYR A 98 5.55 -2.59 13.88
CA TYR A 98 4.25 -3.09 13.45
C TYR A 98 4.40 -4.36 12.61
N ILE A 99 5.19 -4.30 11.53
CA ILE A 99 5.41 -5.44 10.62
C ILE A 99 5.90 -6.67 11.39
N ARG A 100 6.89 -6.52 12.29
CA ARG A 100 7.46 -7.66 13.04
C ARG A 100 6.48 -8.36 13.98
N ASN A 101 5.41 -7.68 14.40
CA ASN A 101 4.47 -8.18 15.40
C ASN A 101 3.11 -8.57 14.81
N ARG A 102 2.83 -8.13 13.58
CA ARG A 102 1.52 -8.28 12.92
C ARG A 102 1.59 -9.02 11.59
N CYS A 103 2.75 -9.04 10.92
CA CYS A 103 2.96 -9.62 9.58
C CYS A 103 4.02 -10.72 9.61
#